data_AF-A0A480YDW1-F1
#
_entry.id   AF-A0A480YDW1-F1
#
_cell.length_a   1.000
_cell.length_b   1.000
_cell.length_c   1.000
_cell.angle_alpha   90.00
_cell.angle_beta   90.00
_cell.angle_gamma   90.00
#
_symmetry.space_group_name_H-M   'P 1'
#
loop_
_entity.id
_entity.type
_entity.pdbx_description
1 polymer ?
#
loop_
_entity_poly.entity_id
_entity_poly.type
_entity_poly.pdbx_seq_one_letter_code
_entity_poly.pdbx_strand_id
1 'polypeptide(L)'
;MGATGQQQYPWTTRRTVDLGVGRVTHSFLVIPECPAPLLGRDLLTKMGAQISFEQGKPEVSTNTSGWPICLKAIAAVAMLVKDADKLTLGQNITVIAPHTLKNIVRQPPDRWMTNAHMTHYQSLLLTERVTFAPPAALNPATLLPEETDKPVTHDYHQLLIEETGVRKDLTDIPLTGKWTSLR
;
A
#
# COMPACT_ATOMS: atom_id res chain seq x y z
N MET A 1 22.59 -13.91 -18.62
CA MET A 1 22.77 -15.25 -19.22
C MET A 1 21.47 -16.02 -18.94
N GLY A 2 20.71 -16.43 -19.96
CA GLY A 2 19.41 -17.12 -19.79
C GLY A 2 19.55 -18.64 -19.90
N ALA A 3 18.60 -19.40 -19.33
CA ALA A 3 18.72 -20.84 -19.07
C ALA A 3 18.84 -21.74 -20.33
N THR A 4 18.49 -21.26 -21.52
CA THR A 4 18.53 -22.06 -22.77
C THR A 4 18.85 -21.17 -23.99
N GLY A 5 20.13 -20.84 -24.21
CA GLY A 5 20.63 -20.33 -25.49
C GLY A 5 20.29 -18.86 -25.84
N GLN A 6 21.19 -18.21 -26.58
CA GLN A 6 21.01 -16.83 -27.06
C GLN A 6 20.19 -16.79 -28.34
N GLN A 7 18.93 -16.36 -28.23
CA GLN A 7 18.09 -16.01 -29.38
C GLN A 7 17.59 -14.56 -29.18
N GLN A 8 17.80 -13.71 -30.18
CA GLN A 8 17.30 -12.33 -30.14
C GLN A 8 15.83 -12.31 -30.54
N TYR A 9 15.00 -11.73 -29.68
CA TYR A 9 13.58 -11.57 -29.92
C TYR A 9 13.24 -10.11 -30.29
N PRO A 10 12.26 -9.87 -31.16
CA PRO A 10 11.84 -8.53 -31.54
C PRO A 10 11.06 -7.85 -30.42
N TRP A 11 11.12 -6.52 -30.38
CA TRP A 11 10.38 -5.68 -29.44
C TRP A 11 9.09 -5.16 -30.07
N THR A 12 8.03 -4.99 -29.26
CA THR A 12 6.83 -4.28 -29.70
C THR A 12 7.09 -2.79 -29.85
N THR A 13 6.22 -2.12 -30.61
CA THR A 13 6.04 -0.67 -30.43
C THR A 13 5.61 -0.36 -29.00
N ARG A 14 5.87 0.88 -28.58
CA ARG A 14 5.54 1.37 -27.25
C ARG A 14 4.02 1.29 -27.02
N ARG A 15 3.60 0.64 -25.94
CA ARG A 15 2.20 0.48 -25.53
C ARG A 15 1.96 1.15 -24.19
N THR A 16 0.79 1.75 -24.02
CA THR A 16 0.34 2.25 -22.72
C THR A 16 -0.55 1.20 -22.07
N VAL A 17 -0.14 0.72 -20.90
CA VAL A 17 -0.81 -0.31 -20.12
C VAL A 17 -1.27 0.30 -18.81
N ASP A 18 -2.51 0.03 -18.41
CA ASP A 18 -2.99 0.34 -17.08
C ASP A 18 -2.61 -0.78 -16.13
N LEU A 19 -1.89 -0.44 -15.07
CA LEU A 19 -1.38 -1.39 -14.07
C LEU A 19 -2.21 -1.36 -12.78
N GLY A 20 -3.36 -0.67 -12.75
CA GLY A 20 -4.18 -0.48 -11.56
C GLY A 20 -3.63 0.54 -10.56
N VAL A 21 -2.30 0.70 -10.51
CA VAL A 21 -1.60 1.77 -9.76
C VAL A 21 -1.22 2.98 -10.64
N GLY A 22 -1.64 2.97 -11.91
CA GLY A 22 -1.38 4.03 -12.89
C GLY A 22 -1.10 3.50 -14.29
N ARG A 23 -1.09 4.41 -15.27
CA ARG A 23 -0.80 4.08 -16.67
C ARG A 23 0.70 4.19 -16.94
N VAL A 24 1.28 3.13 -17.47
CA VAL A 24 2.69 3.05 -17.82
C VAL A 24 2.84 2.82 -19.32
N THR A 25 3.80 3.52 -19.91
CA THR A 25 4.12 3.39 -21.32
C THR A 25 5.41 2.56 -21.48
N HIS A 26 5.33 1.43 -22.19
CA HIS A 26 6.39 0.42 -22.21
C HIS A 26 6.41 -0.44 -23.50
N SER A 27 7.56 -1.02 -23.83
CA SER A 27 7.73 -1.94 -24.97
C SER A 27 8.00 -3.35 -24.47
N PHE A 28 7.36 -4.35 -25.06
CA PHE A 28 7.45 -5.75 -24.63
C PHE A 28 8.31 -6.55 -25.59
N LEU A 29 8.94 -7.60 -25.08
CA LEU A 29 9.64 -8.58 -25.91
C LEU A 29 8.64 -9.59 -26.46
N VAL A 30 8.67 -9.86 -27.76
CA VAL A 30 7.79 -10.86 -28.39
C VAL A 30 8.52 -12.19 -28.45
N ILE A 31 8.13 -13.11 -27.55
CA ILE A 31 8.69 -14.47 -27.46
C ILE A 31 7.56 -15.45 -27.83
N PRO A 32 7.43 -15.85 -29.11
CA PRO A 32 6.33 -16.73 -29.55
C PRO A 32 6.39 -18.12 -28.90
N GLU A 33 7.58 -18.58 -28.51
CA GLU A 33 7.79 -19.87 -27.86
C GLU A 33 7.44 -19.85 -26.35
N CYS A 34 7.11 -18.68 -25.79
CA CYS A 34 6.78 -18.59 -24.37
C CYS A 34 5.31 -19.00 -24.15
N PRO A 35 5.04 -20.02 -23.31
CA PRO A 35 3.68 -20.56 -23.13
C PRO A 35 2.73 -19.59 -22.41
N ALA A 36 3.27 -18.53 -21.80
CA ALA A 36 2.50 -17.50 -21.11
C ALA A 36 3.21 -16.14 -21.23
N PRO A 37 2.45 -15.03 -21.25
CA PRO A 37 3.06 -13.71 -21.14
C PRO A 37 3.77 -13.56 -19.79
N LEU A 38 5.00 -13.07 -19.83
CA LEU A 38 5.80 -12.85 -18.62
C LEU A 38 5.78 -11.38 -18.22
N LEU A 39 5.58 -11.15 -16.94
CA LEU A 39 5.71 -9.81 -16.37
C LEU A 39 7.13 -9.65 -15.80
N GLY A 40 7.89 -8.74 -16.39
CA GLY A 40 9.27 -8.49 -16.02
C GLY A 40 9.41 -7.72 -14.70
N ARG A 41 10.62 -7.77 -14.14
CA ARG A 41 11.01 -7.00 -12.95
C ARG A 41 10.82 -5.49 -13.13
N ASP A 42 11.01 -5.00 -14.34
CA ASP A 42 10.86 -3.59 -14.70
C ASP A 42 9.43 -3.10 -14.53
N LEU A 43 8.43 -3.91 -14.89
CA LEU A 43 7.02 -3.60 -14.65
C LEU A 43 6.62 -3.86 -13.20
N LEU A 44 7.09 -4.96 -12.59
CA LEU A 44 6.86 -5.24 -11.16
C LEU A 44 7.34 -4.09 -10.26
N THR A 45 8.54 -3.54 -10.51
CA THR A 45 9.07 -2.39 -9.76
C THR A 45 8.21 -1.14 -9.97
N LYS A 46 7.77 -0.86 -11.21
CA LYS A 46 6.89 0.28 -11.48
C LYS A 46 5.53 0.14 -10.80
N MET A 47 5.06 -1.09 -10.61
CA MET A 47 3.83 -1.37 -9.86
C MET A 47 4.01 -1.34 -8.34
N GLY A 48 5.24 -1.26 -7.84
CA GLY A 48 5.52 -1.50 -6.42
C GLY A 48 5.04 -2.89 -5.98
N ALA A 49 5.12 -3.88 -6.85
CA ALA A 49 4.63 -5.22 -6.56
C ALA A 49 5.52 -5.91 -5.54
N GLN A 50 4.91 -6.53 -4.53
CA GLN A 50 5.54 -7.39 -3.56
C GLN A 50 5.09 -8.83 -3.83
N ILE A 51 6.04 -9.76 -3.90
CA ILE A 51 5.74 -11.18 -4.10
C ILE A 51 5.94 -11.87 -2.75
N SER A 52 4.85 -12.37 -2.18
CA SER A 52 4.85 -13.20 -0.98
C SER A 52 4.63 -14.67 -1.39
N PHE A 53 5.09 -15.59 -0.54
CA PHE A 53 4.87 -17.01 -0.72
C PHE A 53 4.12 -17.52 0.52
N GLU A 54 2.80 -17.38 0.53
CA GLU A 54 1.96 -17.92 1.60
C GLU A 54 1.48 -19.33 1.22
N GLN A 55 1.59 -20.29 2.14
CA GLN A 55 1.16 -21.68 1.92
C GLN A 55 1.77 -22.34 0.66
N GLY A 56 2.96 -21.90 0.23
CA GLY A 56 3.62 -22.38 -0.98
C GLY A 56 3.06 -21.83 -2.30
N LYS A 57 2.10 -20.89 -2.24
CA LYS A 57 1.56 -20.21 -3.42
C LYS A 57 2.16 -18.80 -3.54
N PRO A 58 2.76 -18.44 -4.68
CA PRO A 58 3.17 -17.07 -4.92
C PRO A 58 1.93 -16.18 -5.05
N GLU A 59 1.85 -15.16 -4.21
CA GLU A 59 0.86 -14.09 -4.29
C GLU A 59 1.58 -12.80 -4.62
N VAL A 60 1.09 -12.11 -5.65
CA VAL A 60 1.64 -10.82 -6.08
C VAL A 60 0.69 -9.76 -5.57
N SER A 61 1.16 -8.96 -4.63
CA SER A 61 0.39 -7.93 -3.99
C SER A 61 0.92 -6.57 -4.44
N THR A 62 0.05 -5.63 -4.78
CA THR A 62 0.48 -4.25 -5.04
C THR A 62 0.62 -3.52 -3.71
N ASN A 63 1.55 -2.57 -3.69
CA ASN A 63 2.05 -1.75 -2.58
C ASN A 63 1.05 -1.15 -1.57
N THR A 64 -0.24 -1.48 -1.59
CA THR A 64 -1.18 -1.05 -0.54
C THR A 64 -1.77 -2.20 0.25
N SER A 65 -1.78 -3.44 -0.25
CA SER A 65 -2.44 -4.56 0.43
C SER A 65 -1.73 -4.99 1.73
N GLY A 66 -0.39 -4.97 1.75
CA GLY A 66 0.43 -5.31 2.93
C GLY A 66 0.75 -4.16 3.89
N TRP A 67 0.21 -2.95 3.67
CA TRP A 67 0.48 -1.82 4.55
C TRP A 67 -0.36 -1.90 5.84
N PRO A 68 0.23 -1.56 7.01
CA PRO A 68 -0.53 -1.26 8.21
C PRO A 68 -1.60 -0.21 7.95
N ILE A 69 -2.74 -0.33 8.63
CA ILE A 69 -3.92 0.55 8.46
C ILE A 69 -3.53 2.03 8.58
N CYS A 70 -2.61 2.38 9.49
CA CYS A 70 -2.20 3.77 9.68
C CYS A 70 -1.37 4.32 8.51
N LEU A 71 -0.60 3.50 7.79
CA LEU A 71 0.10 3.96 6.57
C LEU A 71 -0.86 4.14 5.40
N LYS A 72 -1.85 3.24 5.26
CA LYS A 72 -2.96 3.42 4.31
C LYS A 72 -3.70 4.73 4.60
N ALA A 73 -3.95 5.04 5.88
CA ALA A 73 -4.59 6.27 6.29
C ALA A 73 -3.77 7.52 5.92
N ILE A 74 -2.44 7.50 6.06
CA ILE A 74 -1.59 8.62 5.63
C ILE A 74 -1.73 8.89 4.13
N ALA A 75 -1.65 7.83 3.32
CA ALA A 75 -1.80 7.96 1.87
C ALA A 75 -3.19 8.51 1.51
N ALA A 76 -4.24 8.01 2.15
CA ALA A 76 -5.61 8.49 1.96
C ALA A 76 -5.75 9.98 2.33
N VAL A 77 -5.23 10.40 3.49
CA VAL A 77 -5.27 11.80 3.91
C VAL A 77 -4.49 12.69 2.95
N ALA A 78 -3.30 12.28 2.49
CA ALA A 78 -2.52 13.04 1.52
C ALA A 78 -3.29 13.28 0.21
N MET A 79 -4.01 12.26 -0.27
CA MET A 79 -4.88 12.39 -1.44
C MET A 79 -6.04 13.34 -1.18
N LEU A 80 -6.74 13.18 -0.05
CA LEU A 80 -7.86 14.04 0.32
C LEU A 80 -7.44 15.51 0.51
N VAL A 81 -6.30 15.77 1.14
CA VAL A 81 -5.76 17.13 1.31
C VAL A 81 -5.45 17.76 -0.04
N LYS A 82 -4.85 17.01 -0.98
CA LYS A 82 -4.55 17.50 -2.33
C LYS A 82 -5.81 17.89 -3.10
N ASP A 83 -6.90 17.14 -2.94
CA ASP A 83 -8.17 17.46 -3.59
C ASP A 83 -8.93 18.57 -2.85
N ALA A 84 -8.91 18.57 -1.51
CA ALA A 84 -9.49 19.62 -0.69
C ALA A 84 -8.82 20.98 -0.94
N ASP A 85 -7.51 21.02 -1.23
CA ASP A 85 -6.79 22.27 -1.53
C ASP A 85 -7.41 23.05 -2.71
N LYS A 86 -7.98 22.34 -3.68
CA LYS A 86 -8.71 22.92 -4.82
C LYS A 86 -9.99 23.63 -4.38
N LEU A 87 -10.60 23.18 -3.29
CA LEU A 87 -11.86 23.69 -2.75
C LEU A 87 -11.63 24.74 -1.65
N THR A 88 -10.55 24.61 -0.87
CA THR A 88 -10.24 25.50 0.24
C THR A 88 -9.54 26.79 -0.18
N LEU A 89 -9.04 26.87 -1.43
CA LEU A 89 -8.48 28.09 -2.03
C LEU A 89 -7.44 28.81 -1.15
N GLY A 90 -6.59 28.06 -0.45
CA GLY A 90 -5.59 28.64 0.45
C GLY A 90 -5.96 28.61 1.94
N GLN A 91 -7.20 28.27 2.31
CA GLN A 91 -7.61 28.17 3.71
C GLN A 91 -6.94 26.97 4.43
N ASN A 92 -6.94 27.04 5.77
CA ASN A 92 -6.41 25.98 6.62
C ASN A 92 -7.31 24.75 6.58
N ILE A 93 -6.69 23.57 6.56
CA ILE A 93 -7.35 22.27 6.56
C ILE A 93 -7.05 21.59 7.89
N THR A 94 -8.10 21.19 8.61
CA THR A 94 -7.95 20.37 9.81
C THR A 94 -8.25 18.92 9.48
N VAL A 95 -7.29 18.04 9.71
CA VAL A 95 -7.42 16.59 9.57
C VAL A 95 -7.84 16.00 10.92
N ILE A 96 -8.96 15.30 10.92
CA ILE A 96 -9.43 14.47 12.04
C ILE A 96 -9.36 13.02 11.57
N ALA A 97 -8.77 12.16 12.38
CA ALA A 97 -8.67 10.72 12.10
C ALA A 97 -8.75 9.91 13.40
N PRO A 98 -9.15 8.63 13.33
CA PRO A 98 -9.12 7.73 14.49
C PRO A 98 -7.73 7.48 15.09
N HIS A 99 -6.66 7.85 14.38
CA HIS A 99 -5.27 7.58 14.78
C HIS A 99 -4.42 8.86 14.76
N THR A 100 -3.38 8.90 15.59
CA THR A 100 -2.40 10.00 15.62
C THR A 100 -1.45 9.93 14.42
N LEU A 101 -1.92 10.36 13.24
CA LEU A 101 -1.15 10.29 11.99
C LEU A 101 0.06 11.23 11.98
N LYS A 102 -0.01 12.36 12.69
CA LYS A 102 1.05 13.39 12.70
C LYS A 102 2.42 12.84 13.08
N ASN A 103 2.48 11.96 14.08
CA ASN A 103 3.74 11.40 14.55
C ASN A 103 4.35 10.44 13.51
N ILE A 104 3.51 9.62 12.89
CA ILE A 104 3.94 8.66 11.86
C ILE A 104 4.43 9.39 10.60
N VAL A 105 3.77 10.47 10.20
CA VAL A 105 4.22 11.29 9.06
C VAL A 105 5.57 11.95 9.38
N ARG A 106 5.82 12.37 10.61
CA ARG A 106 7.09 12.97 11.04
C ARG A 106 8.22 11.95 11.18
N GLN A 107 7.91 10.74 11.64
CA GLN A 107 8.87 9.68 11.90
C GLN A 107 8.33 8.35 11.36
N PRO A 108 8.41 8.14 10.03
CA PRO A 108 7.94 6.91 9.43
C PRO A 108 8.86 5.73 9.77
N PRO A 109 8.33 4.50 9.87
CA PRO A 109 9.17 3.32 9.96
C PRO A 109 9.82 3.01 8.60
N ASP A 110 11.14 2.86 8.59
CA ASP A 110 11.96 2.66 7.38
C ASP A 110 11.61 1.41 6.55
N ARG A 111 10.86 0.46 7.11
CA ARG A 111 10.60 -0.85 6.52
C ARG A 111 9.50 -0.89 5.46
N TRP A 112 8.50 0.00 5.54
CA TRP A 112 7.24 -0.17 4.79
C TRP A 112 7.05 0.76 3.61
N MET A 113 7.80 1.87 3.57
CA MET A 113 7.64 2.89 2.55
C MET A 113 8.99 3.40 2.08
N THR A 114 9.11 3.69 0.78
CA THR A 114 10.33 4.30 0.23
C THR A 114 10.46 5.73 0.73
N ASN A 115 11.69 6.22 0.87
CA ASN A 115 11.95 7.61 1.26
C ASN A 115 11.25 8.60 0.32
N ALA A 116 11.24 8.33 -0.99
CA ALA A 116 10.58 9.19 -1.97
C ALA A 116 9.06 9.30 -1.73
N HIS A 117 8.39 8.20 -1.41
CA HIS A 117 6.94 8.22 -1.12
C HIS A 117 6.66 8.95 0.20
N MET A 118 7.46 8.70 1.25
CA MET A 118 7.29 9.42 2.51
C MET A 118 7.53 10.92 2.37
N THR A 119 8.61 11.32 1.68
CA THR A 119 8.89 12.74 1.42
C THR A 119 7.75 13.40 0.63
N HIS A 120 7.15 12.69 -0.33
CA HIS A 120 5.99 13.18 -1.04
C HIS A 120 4.81 13.45 -0.09
N TYR A 121 4.44 12.50 0.76
CA TYR A 121 3.36 12.69 1.73
C TYR A 121 3.68 13.78 2.76
N GLN A 122 4.92 13.83 3.26
CA GLN A 122 5.37 14.88 4.17
C GLN A 122 5.22 16.28 3.55
N SER A 123 5.55 16.45 2.27
CA SER A 123 5.40 17.75 1.59
C SER A 123 3.95 18.24 1.49
N LEU A 124 2.98 17.31 1.51
CA LEU A 124 1.55 17.63 1.46
C LEU A 124 0.98 17.87 2.86
N LEU A 125 1.45 17.10 3.85
CA LEU A 125 0.82 17.01 5.17
C LEU A 125 1.50 17.81 6.26
N LEU A 126 2.80 18.13 6.14
CA LEU A 126 3.56 18.88 7.15
C LEU A 126 3.71 20.36 6.79
N THR A 127 2.69 20.96 6.17
CA THR A 127 2.65 22.39 5.85
C THR A 127 2.01 23.19 6.99
N GLU A 128 2.22 24.51 7.02
CA GLU A 128 1.57 25.42 7.99
C GLU A 128 0.04 25.47 7.85
N ARG A 129 -0.50 25.05 6.70
CA ARG A 129 -1.93 25.08 6.40
C ARG A 129 -2.67 23.84 6.89
N VAL A 130 -1.96 22.74 7.13
CA VAL A 130 -2.56 21.46 7.53
C VAL A 130 -2.33 21.24 9.02
N THR A 131 -3.43 21.20 9.77
CA THR A 131 -3.41 20.91 11.21
C THR A 131 -4.00 19.52 11.46
N PHE A 132 -3.44 18.80 12.42
CA PHE A 132 -3.99 17.53 12.88
C PHE A 132 -4.67 17.77 14.22
N ALA A 133 -5.98 17.52 14.27
CA ALA A 133 -6.76 17.54 15.50
C ALA A 133 -6.48 16.29 16.35
N PRO A 134 -6.90 16.28 17.62
CA PRO A 134 -6.85 15.08 18.46
C PRO A 134 -7.53 13.88 17.78
N PRO A 135 -7.05 12.65 18.01
CA PRO A 135 -7.70 11.45 17.48
C PRO A 135 -9.14 11.35 17.93
N ALA A 136 -10.06 11.10 17.00
CA ALA A 136 -11.47 10.94 17.27
C ALA A 136 -12.04 9.79 16.44
N ALA A 137 -12.90 8.97 17.05
CA ALA A 137 -13.69 7.99 16.32
C ALA A 137 -14.63 8.73 15.35
N LEU A 138 -14.78 8.19 14.15
CA LEU A 138 -15.68 8.75 13.14
C LEU A 138 -16.88 7.83 13.00
N ASN A 139 -18.08 8.42 12.91
CA ASN A 139 -19.28 7.66 12.60
C ASN A 139 -19.18 7.11 11.16
N PRO A 140 -19.42 5.80 10.92
CA PRO A 140 -19.23 5.20 9.61
C PRO A 140 -20.22 5.71 8.55
N ALA A 141 -21.40 6.21 8.95
CA ALA A 141 -22.40 6.72 8.01
C ALA A 141 -22.19 8.21 7.67
N THR A 142 -21.76 9.03 8.64
CA THR A 142 -21.65 10.50 8.43
C THR A 142 -20.22 10.99 8.30
N LEU A 143 -19.21 10.18 8.67
CA LEU A 143 -17.80 10.54 8.75
C LEU A 143 -17.49 11.73 9.68
N LEU A 144 -18.41 12.04 10.60
CA LEU A 144 -18.23 13.10 11.60
C LEU A 144 -17.63 12.53 12.90
N PRO A 145 -16.90 13.35 13.69
CA PRO A 145 -16.37 12.93 14.97
C PRO A 145 -17.49 12.54 15.94
N GLU A 146 -17.36 11.39 16.60
CA GLU A 146 -18.22 11.01 17.72
C GLU A 146 -17.70 11.63 19.01
N GLU A 147 -18.59 12.22 19.82
CA GLU A 147 -18.27 12.67 21.18
C GLU A 147 -18.02 11.45 22.06
N THR A 148 -16.76 11.02 22.12
CA THR A 148 -16.35 9.87 22.93
C THR A 148 -15.51 10.36 24.10
N ASP A 149 -15.96 10.10 25.33
CA ASP A 149 -15.27 10.43 26.59
C ASP A 149 -13.93 9.69 26.79
N LYS A 150 -13.59 8.77 25.89
CA LYS A 150 -12.39 7.94 25.96
C LYS A 150 -11.43 8.36 24.87
N PRO A 151 -10.21 8.82 25.21
CA PRO A 151 -9.20 9.06 24.19
C PRO A 151 -8.93 7.73 23.49
N VAL A 152 -9.16 7.70 22.18
CA VAL A 152 -8.78 6.59 21.31
C VAL A 152 -7.25 6.65 21.19
N THR A 153 -6.55 6.20 22.23
CA THR A 153 -5.09 6.11 22.25
C THR A 153 -4.69 4.84 21.52
N HIS A 154 -4.70 4.89 20.19
CA HIS A 154 -4.07 3.86 19.37
C HIS A 154 -2.56 4.07 19.39
N ASP A 155 -1.85 3.30 20.21
CA ASP A 155 -0.39 3.22 20.16
C ASP A 155 0.04 2.43 18.92
N TYR A 156 0.37 3.19 17.86
CA TYR A 156 0.83 2.67 16.58
C TYR A 156 2.03 1.71 16.70
N HIS A 157 2.89 1.89 17.71
CA HIS A 157 4.04 1.00 17.91
C HIS A 157 3.60 -0.40 18.36
N GLN A 158 2.53 -0.53 19.14
CA GLN A 158 2.00 -1.82 19.55
C GLN A 158 1.32 -2.56 18.39
N LEU A 159 0.59 -1.87 17.52
CA LEU A 159 -0.04 -2.49 16.33
C LEU A 159 0.97 -2.88 15.27
N LEU A 160 2.04 -2.11 15.06
CA LEU A 160 3.16 -2.58 14.23
C LEU A 160 3.73 -3.89 14.78
N ILE A 161 3.85 -4.05 16.10
CA ILE A 161 4.34 -5.30 16.69
C ILE A 161 3.29 -6.42 16.64
N GLU A 162 2.00 -6.11 16.76
CA GLU A 162 0.91 -7.09 16.78
C GLU A 162 0.52 -7.59 15.37
N GLU A 163 0.59 -6.71 14.37
CA GLU A 163 0.32 -7.02 12.96
C GLU A 163 1.56 -7.54 12.22
N THR A 164 2.77 -7.39 12.79
CA THR A 164 4.03 -7.90 12.22
C THR A 164 4.76 -8.93 13.09
N GLY A 165 4.24 -9.21 14.28
CA GLY A 165 4.69 -10.30 15.13
C GLY A 165 4.37 -11.64 14.48
N VAL A 166 5.10 -12.69 14.90
CA VAL A 166 4.74 -14.07 14.54
C VAL A 166 3.28 -14.26 14.92
N ARG A 167 2.42 -14.43 13.91
CA ARG A 167 0.98 -14.62 14.04
C ARG A 167 0.73 -15.61 15.19
N LYS A 168 0.02 -15.22 16.26
CA LYS A 168 -0.15 -16.08 17.46
C LYS A 168 -0.93 -17.38 17.16
N ASP A 169 -1.64 -17.39 16.04
CA ASP A 169 -2.37 -18.51 15.43
C ASP A 169 -1.49 -19.43 14.55
N LEU A 170 -0.23 -19.05 14.25
CA LEU A 170 0.76 -19.96 13.68
C LEU A 170 1.18 -20.96 14.74
N THR A 171 0.62 -22.15 14.66
CA THR A 171 1.03 -23.32 15.43
C THR A 171 1.68 -24.32 14.48
N ASP A 172 2.63 -25.11 14.99
CA ASP A 172 3.26 -26.23 14.24
C ASP A 172 2.28 -27.39 13.97
N ILE A 173 0.99 -27.18 14.23
CA ILE A 173 -0.07 -28.15 14.01
C ILE A 173 -0.51 -28.03 12.55
N PRO A 174 -0.31 -29.07 11.71
CA PRO A 174 -0.79 -29.04 10.33
C PRO A 174 -2.31 -28.86 10.30
N LEU A 175 -2.78 -27.94 9.44
CA LEU A 175 -4.20 -27.68 9.25
C LEU A 175 -4.91 -28.98 8.85
N THR A 176 -5.80 -29.48 9.72
CA THR A 176 -6.55 -30.72 9.51
C THR A 176 -7.76 -30.47 8.61
N GLY A 177 -7.52 -30.07 7.37
CA GLY A 177 -8.52 -30.01 6.30
C GLY A 177 -8.57 -31.32 5.53
N LYS A 178 -9.59 -32.15 5.76
CA LYS A 178 -9.91 -33.28 4.88
C LYS A 178 -10.31 -32.73 3.50
N TRP A 179 -9.43 -32.90 2.52
CA TRP A 179 -9.77 -32.70 1.10
C TRP A 179 -10.72 -33.83 0.66
N THR A 180 -12.03 -33.61 0.75
CA THR A 180 -12.96 -34.47 0.02
C THR A 180 -12.92 -34.07 -1.45
N SER A 181 -12.13 -34.82 -2.22
CA SER A 181 -12.22 -34.87 -3.68
C SER A 181 -13.65 -35.31 -4.05
N LEU A 182 -14.44 -34.41 -4.61
CA LEU A 182 -15.60 -34.79 -5.41
C LEU A 182 -15.08 -35.04 -6.82
N ARG A 183 -15.13 -36.32 -7.19
CA ARG A 183 -14.92 -36.86 -8.52
C ARG A 183 -16.08 -36.46 -9.43
#